data_AF-A0A2H5WYU5-F1
#
_entry.id   AF-A0A2H5WYU5-F1
#
_cell.length_a   1.000
_cell.length_b   1.000
_cell.length_c   1.000
_cell.angle_alpha   90.00
_cell.angle_beta   90.00
_cell.angle_gamma   90.00
#
_symmetry.space_group_name_H-M   'P 1'
#
loop_
_entity.id
_entity.type
_entity.pdbx_description
1 polymer ?
#
loop_
_entity_poly.entity_id
_entity_poly.type
_entity_poly.pdbx_seq_one_letter_code
_entity_poly.pdbx_strand_id
1 'polypeptide(L)'
;MTCWQFKRLLWSYVEGTVGAAEQQACEAHLARCARCRHQLQAAQLTRRALQSLPRHSAPVHLLERVRAEIPASCADETVAAVHQAPRATRPLLLPARLWRWALAPALGVLVALLWWWSQSTTPLMNKQAREPQTQQASQEYADTCIEVHQQLEMAEWAGTPAASYLITTGYTR
;
A
#
# COMPACT_ATOMS: atom_id res chain seq x y z
N MET A 1 17.51 18.91 3.75
CA MET A 1 16.34 18.01 3.61
C MET A 1 15.50 18.40 2.41
N THR A 2 14.99 17.41 1.67
CA THR A 2 14.02 17.57 0.57
C THR A 2 12.56 17.50 1.05
N CYS A 3 11.60 18.01 0.27
CA CYS A 3 10.18 17.95 0.64
C CYS A 3 9.68 16.51 0.84
N TRP A 4 10.21 15.54 0.09
CA TRP A 4 9.85 14.14 0.22
C TRP A 4 10.31 13.54 1.55
N GLN A 5 11.54 13.86 1.97
CA GLN A 5 12.05 13.44 3.29
C GLN A 5 11.21 14.04 4.41
N PHE A 6 10.87 15.33 4.32
CA PHE A 6 10.00 15.98 5.30
C PHE A 6 8.63 15.31 5.38
N LYS A 7 8.01 15.01 4.23
CA LYS A 7 6.69 14.34 4.18
C LYS A 7 6.71 12.97 4.89
N ARG A 8 7.81 12.22 4.78
CA ARG A 8 7.97 10.94 5.49
C ARG A 8 8.09 11.10 7.01
N LEU A 9 8.74 12.17 7.46
CA LEU A 9 8.94 12.47 8.88
C LEU A 9 7.81 13.31 9.49
N LEU A 10 6.84 13.75 8.70
CA LEU A 10 5.82 14.72 9.11
C LEU A 10 5.07 14.29 10.37
N TRP A 11 4.58 13.06 10.43
CA TRP A 11 3.80 12.58 11.57
C TRP A 11 4.67 12.38 12.80
N SER A 12 5.86 11.80 12.66
CA SER A 12 6.84 11.68 13.75
C SER A 12 7.25 13.06 14.29
N TYR A 13 7.42 14.05 13.41
CA TYR A 13 7.71 15.43 13.79
C TYR A 13 6.53 16.05 14.56
N VAL A 14 5.30 15.86 14.07
CA VAL A 14 4.10 16.31 14.78
C VAL A 14 3.99 15.66 16.15
N GLU A 15 4.27 14.36 16.27
CA GLU A 15 4.22 13.60 17.53
C GLU A 15 5.39 13.89 18.47
N GLY A 16 6.47 14.52 17.99
CA GLY A 16 7.68 14.80 18.76
C GLY A 16 8.58 13.58 18.96
N THR A 17 8.47 12.57 18.09
CA THR A 17 9.24 11.31 18.16
C THR A 17 10.48 11.29 17.27
N VAL A 18 10.74 12.39 16.53
CA VAL A 18 11.96 12.56 15.71
C VAL A 18 13.19 12.84 16.58
N GLY A 19 14.36 12.38 16.13
CA GLY A 19 15.61 12.70 16.80
C GLY A 19 16.01 14.18 16.65
N ALA A 20 16.89 14.67 17.53
CA ALA A 20 17.30 16.08 17.55
C ALA A 20 17.88 16.58 16.20
N ALA A 21 18.69 15.76 15.53
CA ALA A 21 19.26 16.10 14.23
C ALA A 21 18.19 16.22 13.12
N GLU A 22 17.19 15.32 13.14
CA GLU A 22 16.08 15.35 12.20
C GLU A 22 15.15 16.53 12.47
N GLN A 23 14.93 16.85 13.75
CA GLN A 23 14.15 18.01 14.16
C GLN A 23 14.77 19.31 13.64
N GLN A 24 16.07 19.50 13.83
CA GLN A 24 16.78 20.68 13.32
C GLN A 24 16.71 20.76 11.79
N ALA A 25 16.84 19.62 11.09
CA ALA A 25 16.66 19.58 9.66
C ALA A 25 15.23 19.96 9.24
N CYS A 26 14.20 19.52 9.99
CA CYS A 26 12.78 19.85 9.78
C CYS A 26 12.54 21.34 9.91
N GLU A 27 13.03 21.95 10.98
CA GLU A 27 12.91 23.39 11.22
C GLU A 27 13.60 24.21 10.12
N ALA A 28 14.82 23.82 9.72
CA ALA A 28 15.55 24.47 8.63
C ALA A 28 14.79 24.37 7.28
N HIS A 29 14.14 23.23 7.00
CA HIS A 29 13.31 23.08 5.80
C HIS A 29 12.03 23.92 5.87
N LEU A 30 11.34 23.90 7.02
CA LEU A 30 10.11 24.65 7.26
C LEU A 30 10.31 26.16 7.17
N ALA A 31 11.47 26.68 7.54
CA ALA A 31 11.81 28.09 7.35
C ALA A 31 11.76 28.51 5.87
N ARG A 32 12.13 27.60 4.95
CA ARG A 32 12.30 27.91 3.52
C ARG A 32 11.16 27.43 2.62
N CYS A 33 10.34 26.49 3.08
CA CYS A 33 9.32 25.84 2.25
C CYS A 33 7.88 26.12 2.72
N ALA A 34 7.18 27.01 2.02
CA ALA A 34 5.78 27.36 2.33
C ALA A 34 4.82 26.17 2.20
N ARG A 35 5.01 25.32 1.18
CA ARG A 35 4.19 24.11 0.96
C ARG A 35 4.26 23.15 2.15
N CYS A 36 5.45 22.91 2.68
CA CYS A 36 5.61 22.01 3.82
C CYS A 36 5.06 22.62 5.12
N ARG A 37 5.10 23.96 5.28
CA ARG A 37 4.41 24.63 6.39
C ARG A 37 2.90 24.43 6.35
N HIS A 38 2.28 24.54 5.17
CA HIS A 38 0.85 24.25 5.01
C HIS A 38 0.51 22.79 5.35
N GLN A 39 1.34 21.84 4.91
CA GLN A 39 1.15 20.42 5.25
C GLN A 39 1.28 20.17 6.75
N LEU A 40 2.23 20.82 7.42
CA LEU A 40 2.38 20.75 8.86
C LEU A 40 1.15 21.29 9.57
N GLN A 41 0.63 22.45 9.14
CA GLN A 41 -0.57 23.03 9.71
C GLN A 41 -1.77 22.08 9.55
N ALA A 42 -1.96 21.49 8.36
CA ALA A 42 -3.02 20.51 8.12
C ALA A 42 -2.88 19.29 9.05
N ALA A 43 -1.69 18.71 9.17
CA ALA A 43 -1.43 17.57 10.05
C ALA A 43 -1.70 17.90 11.54
N GLN A 44 -1.34 19.11 11.99
CA GLN A 44 -1.64 19.58 13.33
C GLN A 44 -3.13 19.75 13.59
N LEU A 45 -3.89 20.26 12.61
CA LEU A 45 -5.35 20.37 12.70
C LEU A 45 -5.99 18.98 12.78
N THR A 46 -5.57 18.03 11.94
CA THR A 46 -6.03 16.64 12.03
C THR A 46 -5.75 16.04 13.39
N ARG A 47 -4.53 16.21 13.93
CA ARG A 47 -4.18 15.71 15.27
C ARG A 47 -5.09 16.31 16.34
N ARG A 48 -5.36 17.61 16.30
CA ARG A 48 -6.26 18.27 17.26
C ARG A 48 -7.68 17.73 17.16
N ALA A 49 -8.19 17.53 15.94
CA ALA A 49 -9.51 16.95 15.72
C ALA A 49 -9.60 15.53 16.30
N LEU A 50 -8.59 14.68 16.07
CA LEU A 50 -8.53 13.35 16.66
C LEU A 50 -8.43 13.39 18.19
N GLN A 51 -7.69 14.34 18.75
CA GLN A 51 -7.57 14.52 20.20
C GLN A 51 -8.86 15.02 20.86
N SER A 52 -9.73 15.71 20.12
CA SER A 52 -11.04 16.15 20.61
C SER A 52 -12.10 15.04 20.65
N LEU A 53 -11.82 13.86 20.08
CA LEU A 53 -12.75 12.75 20.12
C LEU A 53 -12.93 12.25 21.57
N PRO A 54 -14.16 11.87 21.97
CA PRO A 54 -14.41 11.34 23.29
C PRO A 54 -13.60 10.06 23.50
N ARG A 55 -12.86 10.01 24.61
CA ARG A 55 -12.19 8.77 25.03
C ARG A 55 -13.18 7.90 25.78
N HIS A 56 -13.56 6.79 25.17
CA HIS A 56 -14.36 5.77 25.84
C HIS A 56 -13.48 4.95 26.77
N SER A 57 -13.93 4.78 28.01
CA SER A 57 -13.27 3.89 28.96
C SER A 57 -13.44 2.44 28.49
N ALA A 58 -12.37 1.66 28.55
CA ALA A 58 -12.45 0.23 28.26
C ALA A 58 -13.35 -0.48 29.30
N PRO A 59 -14.15 -1.49 28.91
CA PRO A 59 -14.90 -2.31 29.85
C PRO A 59 -13.98 -2.94 30.90
N VAL A 60 -14.44 -3.02 32.16
CA VAL A 60 -13.62 -3.41 33.32
C VAL A 60 -12.97 -4.79 33.13
N HIS A 61 -13.67 -5.71 32.48
CA HIS A 61 -13.23 -7.10 32.23
C HIS A 61 -12.33 -7.25 31.00
N LEU A 62 -12.21 -6.23 30.14
CA LEU A 62 -11.44 -6.33 28.90
C LEU A 62 -9.97 -6.59 29.18
N LEU A 63 -9.42 -5.90 30.18
CA LEU A 63 -8.01 -6.03 30.54
C LEU A 63 -7.70 -7.41 31.15
N GLU A 64 -8.63 -7.98 31.93
CA GLU A 64 -8.51 -9.34 32.46
C GLU A 64 -8.54 -10.38 31.34
N ARG A 65 -9.48 -10.25 30.40
CA ARG A 65 -9.55 -11.12 29.21
C ARG A 65 -8.29 -11.06 28.37
N VAL A 66 -7.80 -9.85 28.06
CA VAL A 66 -6.56 -9.67 27.29
C VAL A 66 -5.38 -10.33 28.00
N ARG A 67 -5.27 -10.21 29.33
CA ARG A 67 -4.20 -10.87 30.10
C ARG A 67 -4.31 -12.39 30.13
N ALA A 68 -5.53 -12.93 30.17
CA ALA A 68 -5.74 -14.37 30.13
C ALA A 68 -5.42 -14.97 28.74
N GLU A 69 -5.62 -14.18 27.69
CA GLU A 69 -5.53 -14.62 26.29
C GLU A 69 -4.18 -14.32 25.63
N ILE A 70 -3.36 -13.44 26.22
CA ILE A 70 -1.93 -13.35 25.92
C ILE A 70 -1.26 -14.50 26.70
N PRO A 71 -0.97 -15.66 26.06
CA PRO A 71 -0.16 -16.68 26.73
C PRO A 71 1.17 -16.06 27.15
N ALA A 72 1.75 -16.56 28.24
CA ALA A 72 3.06 -16.15 28.78
C ALA A 72 4.25 -16.40 27.83
N SER A 73 4.01 -16.54 26.52
CA SER A 73 4.97 -16.72 25.45
C SER A 73 5.95 -15.55 25.25
N CYS A 74 5.86 -14.50 26.07
CA CYS A 74 6.83 -13.39 26.09
C CYS A 74 7.78 -13.40 27.29
N ALA A 75 7.77 -14.44 28.14
CA ALA A 75 8.68 -14.47 29.29
C ALA A 75 10.12 -14.90 28.95
N ASP A 76 10.37 -15.59 27.83
CA ASP A 76 11.72 -16.13 27.55
C ASP A 76 12.24 -15.98 26.10
N GLU A 77 11.42 -15.60 25.14
CA GLU A 77 11.89 -15.48 23.76
C GLU A 77 12.36 -14.05 23.47
N THR A 78 13.63 -13.83 23.80
CA THR A 78 14.41 -12.64 23.42
C THR A 78 14.03 -12.14 22.01
N VAL A 79 13.57 -10.89 21.93
CA VAL A 79 13.24 -10.15 20.69
C VAL A 79 14.47 -9.98 19.75
N ALA A 80 15.61 -10.60 20.08
CA ALA A 80 16.81 -10.61 19.28
C ALA A 80 16.73 -11.51 18.03
N ALA A 81 15.80 -12.48 17.97
CA ALA A 81 15.80 -13.50 16.89
C ALA A 81 14.99 -13.12 15.63
N VAL A 82 14.10 -12.12 15.67
CA VAL A 82 13.23 -11.78 14.51
C VAL A 82 14.00 -11.11 13.37
N HIS A 83 15.21 -10.60 13.63
CA HIS A 83 16.08 -10.01 12.59
C HIS A 83 17.18 -10.93 12.05
N GLN A 84 17.27 -12.19 12.49
CA GLN A 84 18.32 -13.11 12.03
C GLN A 84 17.75 -14.49 11.66
N ALA A 85 16.94 -14.53 10.61
CA ALA A 85 16.82 -15.75 9.80
C ALA A 85 17.96 -15.72 8.74
N PRO A 86 19.04 -16.51 8.89
CA PRO A 86 20.00 -16.68 7.81
C PRO A 86 19.29 -17.33 6.62
N ARG A 87 19.31 -16.65 5.47
CA ARG A 87 18.87 -17.21 4.19
C ARG A 87 19.73 -18.43 3.88
N ALA A 88 19.25 -19.62 4.24
CA ALA A 88 19.81 -20.88 3.81
C ALA A 88 19.66 -20.95 2.28
N THR A 89 20.78 -20.72 1.58
CA THR A 89 20.94 -20.95 0.15
C THR A 89 20.74 -22.44 -0.13
N ARG A 90 19.55 -22.81 -0.58
CA ARG A 90 19.33 -24.15 -1.14
C ARG A 90 20.05 -24.25 -2.49
N PRO A 91 20.91 -25.26 -2.70
CA PRO A 91 21.59 -25.43 -3.97
C PRO A 91 20.59 -25.83 -5.06
N LEU A 92 20.77 -25.21 -6.22
CA LEU A 92 20.07 -25.50 -7.47
C LEU A 92 20.40 -26.93 -7.92
N LEU A 93 19.52 -27.88 -7.61
CA LEU A 93 19.43 -29.13 -8.34
C LEU A 93 18.35 -28.96 -9.41
N LEU A 94 18.82 -28.72 -10.64
CA LEU A 94 18.04 -28.78 -11.88
C LEU A 94 17.52 -30.21 -12.08
N PRO A 95 16.20 -30.48 -12.08
CA PRO A 95 15.69 -31.75 -12.55
C PRO A 95 15.69 -31.79 -14.08
N ALA A 96 16.16 -32.90 -14.62
CA ALA A 96 16.19 -33.30 -16.02
C ALA A 96 14.78 -33.38 -16.66
N ARG A 97 14.11 -32.24 -16.81
CA ARG A 97 12.75 -32.13 -17.36
C ARG A 97 12.61 -31.05 -18.44
N LEU A 98 13.74 -30.60 -19.00
CA LEU A 98 13.80 -29.52 -20.00
C LEU A 98 13.76 -29.98 -21.47
N TRP A 99 13.62 -31.28 -21.77
CA TRP A 99 13.62 -31.74 -23.16
C TRP A 99 12.26 -31.64 -23.89
N ARG A 100 11.16 -31.26 -23.20
CA ARG A 100 9.82 -31.18 -23.82
C ARG A 100 9.39 -29.77 -24.30
N TRP A 101 10.22 -28.74 -24.14
CA TRP A 101 9.84 -27.35 -24.50
C TRP A 101 10.63 -26.76 -25.69
N ALA A 102 11.22 -27.60 -26.53
CA ALA A 102 11.97 -27.15 -27.71
C ALA A 102 11.09 -26.63 -28.88
N LEU A 103 9.75 -26.66 -28.77
CA LEU A 103 8.84 -26.20 -29.85
C LEU A 103 7.93 -25.02 -29.49
N ALA A 104 8.00 -24.50 -28.26
CA ALA A 104 7.17 -23.36 -27.84
C ALA A 104 7.60 -21.97 -28.39
N PRO A 105 8.89 -21.63 -28.61
CA PRO A 105 9.25 -20.26 -29.01
C PRO A 105 8.88 -19.94 -30.47
N ALA A 106 8.81 -20.94 -31.35
CA ALA A 106 8.46 -20.73 -32.76
C ALA A 106 6.99 -20.30 -32.95
N LEU A 107 6.08 -20.81 -32.11
CA LEU A 107 4.66 -20.48 -32.16
C LEU A 107 4.39 -19.07 -31.62
N GLY A 108 5.11 -18.65 -30.57
CA GLY A 108 5.02 -17.30 -30.03
C GLY A 108 5.47 -16.22 -31.01
N VAL A 109 6.55 -16.46 -31.76
CA VAL A 109 7.06 -15.53 -32.77
C VAL A 109 6.09 -15.39 -33.95
N LEU A 110 5.46 -16.49 -34.40
CA LEU A 110 4.44 -16.43 -35.46
C LEU A 110 3.19 -15.66 -35.02
N VAL A 111 2.71 -15.85 -33.79
CA VAL A 111 1.58 -15.08 -33.25
C VAL A 111 1.92 -13.60 -33.11
N ALA A 112 3.14 -13.28 -32.64
CA ALA A 112 3.60 -11.89 -32.55
C ALA A 112 3.73 -11.22 -33.93
N LEU A 113 4.23 -11.93 -34.94
CA LEU A 113 4.33 -11.42 -36.33
C LEU A 113 2.95 -11.24 -36.97
N LEU A 114 2.01 -12.17 -36.77
CA LEU A 114 0.62 -12.01 -37.24
C LEU A 114 -0.07 -10.83 -36.55
N TRP A 115 0.12 -10.68 -35.24
CA TRP A 115 -0.47 -9.59 -34.47
C TRP A 115 0.11 -8.23 -34.89
N TRP A 116 1.44 -8.16 -35.07
CA TRP A 116 2.14 -6.98 -35.56
C TRP A 116 1.70 -6.61 -36.98
N TRP A 117 1.53 -7.60 -37.86
CA TRP A 117 1.08 -7.35 -39.23
C TRP A 117 -0.36 -6.83 -39.27
N SER A 118 -1.24 -7.34 -38.39
CA SER A 118 -2.61 -6.82 -38.26
C SER A 118 -2.69 -5.38 -37.73
N GLN A 119 -1.72 -4.95 -36.91
CA GLN A 119 -1.65 -3.56 -36.46
C GLN A 119 -1.14 -2.61 -37.55
N SER A 120 -0.30 -3.10 -38.47
CA SER A 120 0.31 -2.28 -39.51
C SER A 120 -0.64 -1.89 -40.65
N THR A 121 -1.86 -2.44 -40.69
CA THR A 121 -2.87 -2.19 -41.73
C THR A 121 -4.02 -1.28 -41.26
N THR A 122 -3.70 -0.16 -40.59
CA THR A 122 -4.67 0.94 -40.44
C THR A 122 -4.20 2.18 -41.23
N PRO A 123 -4.77 2.43 -42.42
CA PRO A 123 -4.46 3.62 -43.20
C PRO A 123 -5.11 4.86 -42.57
N LEU A 124 -4.26 5.86 -42.33
CA LEU A 124 -4.49 7.31 -42.25
C LEU A 124 -5.95 7.80 -42.44
N MET A 125 -6.77 7.82 -41.39
CA MET A 125 -7.89 8.76 -41.24
C MET A 125 -8.50 8.66 -39.83
N ASN A 126 -7.88 9.29 -38.83
CA ASN A 126 -8.65 9.92 -37.77
C ASN A 126 -7.84 11.03 -37.06
N LYS A 127 -8.01 12.28 -37.51
CA LYS A 127 -7.72 13.47 -36.71
C LYS A 127 -8.94 13.72 -35.81
N GLN A 128 -9.10 12.93 -34.75
CA GLN A 128 -10.01 13.28 -33.65
C GLN A 128 -9.25 13.19 -32.33
N ALA A 129 -9.17 14.35 -31.68
CA ALA A 129 -9.09 14.57 -30.24
C ALA A 129 -8.11 13.68 -29.47
N ARG A 130 -6.85 14.11 -29.42
CA ARG A 130 -5.89 13.66 -28.40
C ARG A 130 -6.09 14.47 -27.12
N GLU A 131 -7.21 14.23 -26.45
CA GLU A 131 -7.55 14.49 -25.04
C GLU A 131 -8.92 13.81 -24.84
N PRO A 132 -9.04 12.74 -24.00
CA PRO A 132 -8.96 12.86 -22.54
C PRO A 132 -8.54 11.57 -21.80
N GLN A 133 -7.35 11.00 -22.06
CA GLN A 133 -6.93 9.76 -21.36
C GLN A 133 -6.75 9.95 -19.84
N THR A 134 -6.40 11.16 -19.39
CA THR A 134 -6.25 11.46 -17.96
C THR A 134 -7.60 11.59 -17.24
N GLN A 135 -8.65 12.08 -17.92
CA GLN A 135 -9.98 12.18 -17.33
C GLN A 135 -10.65 10.81 -17.24
N GLN A 136 -10.49 9.97 -18.27
CA GLN A 136 -11.05 8.63 -18.28
C GLN A 136 -10.44 7.74 -17.18
N ALA A 137 -9.12 7.79 -16.98
CA ALA A 137 -8.46 7.10 -15.87
C ALA A 137 -8.87 7.63 -14.49
N SER A 138 -9.13 8.95 -14.37
CA SER A 138 -9.62 9.53 -13.11
C SER A 138 -11.07 9.18 -12.80
N GLN A 139 -11.92 9.04 -13.83
CA GLN A 139 -13.30 8.60 -13.68
C GLN A 139 -13.38 7.12 -13.30
N GLU A 140 -12.60 6.27 -13.98
CA GLU A 140 -12.52 4.84 -13.65
C GLU A 140 -12.03 4.64 -12.20
N TYR A 141 -11.04 5.41 -11.76
CA TYR A 141 -10.59 5.39 -10.37
C TYR A 141 -11.67 5.86 -9.37
N ALA A 142 -12.40 6.93 -9.70
CA ALA A 142 -13.48 7.44 -8.86
C ALA A 142 -14.62 6.41 -8.71
N ASP A 143 -15.02 5.77 -9.80
CA ASP A 143 -16.04 4.72 -9.80
C ASP A 143 -15.61 3.52 -8.95
N THR A 144 -14.33 3.11 -9.07
CA THR A 144 -13.76 2.03 -8.25
C THR A 144 -13.78 2.38 -6.75
N CYS A 145 -13.46 3.63 -6.39
CA CYS A 145 -13.51 4.08 -5.00
C CYS A 145 -14.93 4.10 -4.42
N ILE A 146 -15.92 4.49 -5.22
CA ILE A 146 -17.33 4.49 -4.83
C ILE A 146 -17.80 3.05 -4.58
N GLU A 147 -17.47 2.11 -5.47
CA GLU A 147 -17.84 0.70 -5.32
C GLU A 147 -17.25 0.07 -4.05
N VAL A 148 -15.97 0.31 -3.77
CA VAL A 148 -15.32 -0.19 -2.56
C VAL A 148 -15.94 0.40 -1.29
N HIS A 149 -16.28 1.70 -1.31
CA HIS A 149 -16.94 2.33 -0.17
C HIS A 149 -18.32 1.73 0.11
N GLN A 150 -19.11 1.52 -0.94
CA GLN A 150 -20.43 0.89 -0.83
C GLN A 150 -20.35 -0.55 -0.31
N GLN A 151 -19.33 -1.31 -0.73
CA GLN A 151 -19.09 -2.66 -0.20
C GLN A 151 -18.72 -2.65 1.29
N LEU A 152 -17.95 -1.66 1.74
CA LEU A 152 -17.58 -1.51 3.16
C LEU A 152 -18.77 -1.10 4.03
N GLU A 153 -19.61 -0.17 3.58
CA GLU A 153 -20.84 0.21 4.30
C GLU A 153 -21.81 -0.98 4.41
N MET A 154 -21.99 -1.74 3.33
CA MET A 154 -22.81 -2.95 3.36
C MET A 154 -22.25 -4.04 4.29
N ALA A 155 -20.91 -4.14 4.38
CA ALA A 155 -20.24 -5.08 5.26
C ALA A 155 -20.33 -4.67 6.75
N GLU A 156 -20.34 -3.38 7.06
CA GLU A 156 -20.43 -2.90 8.44
C GLU A 156 -21.84 -3.13 9.05
N TRP A 157 -22.89 -3.23 8.23
CA TRP A 157 -24.28 -3.44 8.69
C TRP A 157 -24.71 -4.91 8.73
N ALA A 158 -23.93 -5.84 8.18
CA ALA A 158 -24.17 -7.26 8.32
C ALA A 158 -23.81 -7.69 9.75
N GLY A 159 -24.81 -7.81 10.62
CA GLY A 159 -24.68 -8.14 12.05
C GLY A 159 -24.08 -9.52 12.39
N THR A 160 -23.43 -10.19 11.43
CA THR A 160 -22.64 -11.42 11.65
C THR A 160 -21.30 -11.31 10.92
N PRO A 161 -20.15 -11.57 11.59
CA PRO A 161 -18.86 -11.61 10.94
C PRO A 161 -18.74 -12.93 10.17
N ALA A 162 -19.36 -13.00 8.99
CA ALA A 162 -19.12 -14.12 8.09
C ALA A 162 -17.71 -13.96 7.48
N ALA A 163 -16.81 -14.83 7.89
CA ALA A 163 -15.41 -14.95 7.46
C ALA A 163 -15.21 -15.26 5.95
N SER A 164 -16.23 -15.05 5.11
CA SER A 164 -16.26 -15.49 3.71
C SER A 164 -15.89 -14.42 2.68
N TYR A 165 -15.53 -13.20 3.09
CA TYR A 165 -15.12 -12.14 2.16
C TYR A 165 -13.67 -11.75 2.37
N LEU A 166 -12.78 -12.75 2.28
CA LEU A 166 -11.41 -12.52 1.84
C LEU A 166 -11.50 -11.96 0.42
N ILE A 167 -11.41 -10.64 0.32
CA ILE A 167 -11.19 -9.91 -0.93
C ILE A 167 -9.89 -10.46 -1.53
N THR A 168 -10.01 -11.43 -2.44
CA THR A 168 -8.93 -11.82 -3.34
C THR A 168 -8.85 -10.75 -4.42
N THR A 169 -8.37 -9.55 -4.09
CA THR A 169 -7.96 -8.61 -5.13
C THR A 169 -6.78 -9.23 -5.85
N GLY A 170 -6.98 -9.66 -7.10
CA GLY A 170 -5.93 -10.18 -7.99
C GLY A 170 -4.89 -9.15 -8.43
N TYR A 171 -4.58 -8.16 -7.58
CA TYR A 171 -3.67 -7.04 -7.85
C TYR A 171 -2.26 -7.24 -7.28
N THR A 172 -1.84 -8.49 -7.07
CA THR A 172 -0.43 -8.84 -6.89
C THR A 172 0.03 -9.73 -8.04
N ARG A 173 0.41 -9.11 -9.15
CA ARG A 173 1.49 -9.61 -9.99
C ARG A 173 2.22 -8.46 -10.67
#